data_AF-A0A3D1AJY9-F1
#
_entry.id   AF-A0A3D1AJY9-F1
#
_cell.length_a   1.000
_cell.length_b   1.000
_cell.length_c   1.000
_cell.angle_alpha   90.00
_cell.angle_beta   90.00
_cell.angle_gamma   90.00
#
_symmetry.space_group_name_H-M   'P 1'
#
loop_
_entity.id
_entity.type
_entity.pdbx_description
1 polymer ?
#
loop_
_entity_poly.entity_id
_entity_poly.type
_entity_poly.pdbx_seq_one_letter_code
_entity_poly.pdbx_strand_id
1 'polypeptide(L)' 'GLNSKAVITGDVTQIDLPEDKQSGLVEAARILQNIEGIALNHFSEEDVIRHRLVQEIIRAYAAKENPQPRHTAVRKQ' A
#
# COMPACT_ATOMS: atom_id res chain seq x y z
N GLY A 1 -2.42 25.53 -9.38
CA GLY A 1 -3.32 26.52 -10.00
C GLY A 1 -4.72 26.38 -9.42
N LEU A 2 -5.62 27.34 -9.64
CA LEU A 2 -7.05 27.12 -9.38
C LEU A 2 -7.48 25.90 -10.21
N ASN A 3 -8.04 24.87 -9.57
CA ASN A 3 -8.42 23.56 -10.15
C ASN A 3 -7.30 22.53 -10.41
N SER A 4 -6.07 22.74 -9.92
CA SER A 4 -5.07 21.67 -9.98
C SER A 4 -5.32 20.61 -8.90
N LYS A 5 -5.15 19.34 -9.25
CA LYS A 5 -5.08 18.22 -8.29
C LYS A 5 -3.65 17.71 -8.22
N ALA A 6 -3.23 17.29 -7.04
CA ALA A 6 -1.97 16.57 -6.83
C ALA A 6 -2.28 15.16 -6.32
N VAL A 7 -1.48 14.19 -6.73
CA VAL A 7 -1.58 12.80 -6.28
C VAL A 7 -0.20 12.38 -5.80
N ILE A 8 -0.15 11.86 -4.59
CA ILE A 8 1.05 11.25 -4.01
C ILE A 8 0.77 9.76 -3.94
N THR A 9 1.68 8.95 -4.47
CA THR A 9 1.60 7.49 -4.44
C THR A 9 2.77 6.93 -3.63
N GLY A 10 2.58 5.72 -3.09
CA GLY A 10 3.63 5.01 -2.36
C GLY A 10 3.15 3.66 -1.87
N ASP A 11 4.09 2.81 -1.46
CA ASP A 11 3.84 1.48 -0.93
C ASP A 11 4.34 1.42 0.53
N VAL A 12 3.41 1.28 1.46
CA VAL A 12 3.73 1.22 2.90
C VAL A 12 4.47 -0.06 3.30
N THR A 13 4.51 -1.08 2.42
CA THR A 13 5.26 -2.32 2.66
C THR A 13 6.73 -2.20 2.28
N GLN A 14 7.11 -1.14 1.55
CA GLN A 14 8.47 -0.91 1.04
C GLN A 14 9.15 0.24 1.80
N ILE A 15 9.32 0.06 3.11
CA ILE A 15 10.04 1.02 3.96
C ILE A 15 11.50 0.58 4.05
N ASP A 16 12.37 1.27 3.32
CA ASP A 16 13.82 1.05 3.33
C ASP A 16 14.54 2.15 4.15
N LEU A 17 14.07 2.35 5.38
CA LEU A 17 14.63 3.32 6.32
C LEU A 17 15.31 2.59 7.48
N PRO A 18 16.35 3.19 8.10
CA PRO A 18 16.88 2.74 9.38
C PRO A 18 15.78 2.56 10.43
N GLU A 19 15.93 1.58 11.33
CA GLU A 19 14.89 1.21 12.32
C GLU A 19 14.47 2.38 13.24
N ASP A 20 15.37 3.34 13.46
CA ASP A 20 15.13 4.53 14.29
C ASP A 20 14.36 5.64 13.55
N LYS A 21 14.07 5.47 12.25
CA LYS A 21 13.36 6.45 11.43
C LYS A 21 11.94 6.00 11.12
N GLN A 22 10.99 6.91 11.36
CA GLN A 22 9.61 6.70 10.92
C GLN A 22 9.46 6.98 9.43
N SER A 23 8.56 6.24 8.78
CA SER A 23 8.19 6.50 7.39
C SER A 23 7.36 7.77 7.27
N GLY A 24 7.87 8.75 6.51
CA GLY A 24 7.15 9.99 6.23
C GLY A 24 5.82 9.77 5.51
N LEU A 25 5.68 8.70 4.70
CA LEU A 25 4.40 8.36 4.07
C LEU A 25 3.36 7.89 5.09
N VAL A 26 3.77 7.05 6.04
CA VAL A 26 2.89 6.56 7.12
C VAL A 26 2.52 7.70 8.06
N GLU A 27 3.48 8.55 8.41
CA GLU A 27 3.26 9.73 9.24
C GLU A 27 2.30 10.72 8.57
N ALA A 28 2.55 11.06 7.29
CA ALA A 28 1.67 11.94 6.52
C ALA A 28 0.24 11.39 6.43
N ALA A 29 0.06 10.09 6.16
CA ALA A 29 -1.26 9.47 6.16
C ALA A 29 -1.97 9.64 7.51
N ARG A 30 -1.28 9.50 8.64
CA ARG A 30 -1.86 9.71 9.98
C ARG A 30 -2.22 11.17 10.25
N ILE A 31 -1.36 12.11 9.90
CA ILE A 31 -1.55 13.54 10.19
C ILE A 31 -2.66 14.12 9.30
N LEU A 32 -2.70 13.72 8.02
CA LEU A 32 -3.58 14.33 7.02
C LEU A 32 -4.98 13.71 6.94
N GLN A 33 -5.26 12.62 7.66
CA GLN A 33 -6.51 11.84 7.52
C GLN A 33 -7.82 12.63 7.75
N ASN A 34 -7.77 13.73 8.50
CA ASN A 34 -8.94 14.54 8.86
C ASN A 34 -8.97 15.91 8.16
N ILE A 35 -8.09 16.16 7.19
CA ILE A 35 -8.05 17.44 6.47
C ILE A 35 -9.07 17.42 5.33
N GLU A 36 -10.01 18.38 5.37
CA GLU A 36 -10.97 18.59 4.28
C GLU A 36 -10.24 18.85 2.96
N GLY A 37 -10.65 18.14 1.91
CA GLY A 37 -10.06 18.23 0.58
C GLY A 37 -8.89 17.27 0.32
N ILE A 38 -8.45 16.48 1.30
CA ILE A 38 -7.47 15.39 1.12
C ILE A 38 -8.19 14.05 1.21
N ALA A 39 -8.01 13.18 0.21
CA ALA A 39 -8.51 11.82 0.22
C ALA A 39 -7.33 10.82 0.32
N LEU A 40 -7.42 9.88 1.26
CA LEU A 40 -6.50 8.75 1.39
C LEU A 40 -7.17 7.51 0.78
N ASN A 41 -6.56 6.98 -0.28
CA ASN A 41 -7.04 5.78 -0.96
C ASN A 41 -6.01 4.66 -0.78
N HIS A 42 -6.45 3.54 -0.21
CA HIS A 42 -5.63 2.35 -0.03
C HIS A 42 -6.03 1.31 -1.06
N PHE A 43 -5.07 0.85 -1.85
CA PHE A 43 -5.26 -0.24 -2.80
C PHE A 43 -4.92 -1.56 -2.14
N SER A 44 -5.69 -2.59 -2.47
CA SER A 44 -5.43 -3.96 -2.08
C SER A 44 -4.91 -4.77 -3.29
N GLU A 45 -4.58 -6.04 -3.09
CA GLU A 45 -4.16 -6.91 -4.19
C GLU A 45 -5.25 -7.09 -5.25
N GLU A 46 -6.52 -6.90 -4.86
CA GLU A 46 -7.68 -7.06 -5.75
C GLU A 46 -7.80 -5.91 -6.76
N ASP A 47 -7.23 -4.75 -6.44
CA ASP A 47 -7.23 -3.58 -7.32
C ASP A 47 -6.15 -3.66 -8.41
N VAL A 48 -5.27 -4.68 -8.36
CA VAL A 48 -4.13 -4.79 -9.27
C VAL A 48 -4.41 -5.80 -10.38
N ILE A 49 -4.65 -5.29 -11.58
CA ILE A 49 -4.68 -6.10 -12.80
C ILE A 49 -3.24 -6.48 -13.18
N ARG A 50 -2.90 -7.75 -12.99
CA ARG A 50 -1.61 -8.32 -13.38
C ARG A 50 -1.80 -9.23 -14.59
N HIS A 51 -0.82 -9.22 -15.48
CA HIS A 51 -0.78 -10.19 -16.58
C HIS A 51 -0.74 -11.62 -16.02
N ARG A 52 -1.42 -12.58 -16.67
CA ARG A 52 -1.56 -13.97 -16.20
C ARG A 52 -0.22 -14.61 -15.80
N LEU A 53 0.79 -14.46 -16.65
CA LEU A 53 2.13 -15.00 -16.39
C LEU A 53 2.76 -14.44 -15.11
N VAL A 54 2.58 -13.15 -14.83
CA VAL A 54 3.12 -12.51 -13.63
C VAL A 54 2.46 -13.08 -12.37
N GLN A 55 1.15 -13.33 -12.42
CA GLN A 55 0.44 -13.97 -11.30
C GLN A 55 0.93 -15.41 -11.07
N GLU A 56 1.18 -16.17 -12.13
CA GLU A 56 1.73 -17.53 -12.03
C GLU A 56 3.12 -17.54 -11.40
N ILE A 57 3.99 -16.61 -11.79
CA ILE A 57 5.31 -16.43 -11.18
C ILE A 57 5.17 -16.12 -9.68
N ILE A 58 4.32 -15.16 -9.30
CA ILE A 58 4.11 -14.80 -7.89
C ILE A 58 3.63 -16.02 -7.08
N ARG A 59 2.65 -16.78 -7.59
CA ARG A 59 2.13 -17.99 -6.93
C ARG A 59 3.21 -19.06 -6.73
N ALA A 60 4.09 -19.24 -7.70
CA ALA A 60 5.18 -20.21 -7.60
C ALA A 60 6.17 -19.86 -6.48
N TYR A 61 6.52 -18.57 -6.32
CA TYR A 61 7.39 -18.12 -5.22
C TYR A 61 6.68 -18.20 -3.86
N ALA A 62 5.41 -17.80 -3.78
CA ALA A 62 4.61 -17.88 -2.56
C ALA A 62 4.44 -19.32 -2.04
N ALA A 63 4.40 -20.33 -2.92
CA ALA A 63 4.35 -21.73 -2.51
C ALA A 63 5.68 -22.26 -1.95
N LYS A 64 6.80 -21.63 -2.28
CA LYS A 64 8.15 -22.01 -1.83
C LYS A 64 8.48 -21.41 -0.46
N GLU A 65 8.11 -20.16 -0.24
CA GLU A 65 8.22 -19.51 1.06
C GLU A 65 7.01 -19.91 1.92
N ASN A 66 7.20 -20.84 2.86
CA ASN A 66 6.19 -21.35 3.81
C ASN A 66 5.12 -20.28 4.14
N PRO A 67 3.81 -20.52 3.87
CA PRO A 67 2.80 -19.47 3.86
C PRO A 67 2.44 -19.05 5.28
N GLN A 68 3.26 -18.19 5.86
CA GLN A 68 2.81 -17.29 6.92
C GLN A 68 1.97 -16.22 6.22
N PRO A 69 0.67 -16.10 6.51
CA PRO A 69 -0.12 -15.02 5.96
C PRO A 69 0.44 -13.72 6.52
N ARG A 70 1.11 -12.92 5.69
CA ARG A 70 1.39 -11.53 6.04
C ARG A 70 0.04 -10.81 6.02
N HIS A 71 -0.55 -10.71 7.22
CA HIS A 71 -1.64 -9.85 7.68
C HIS A 71 -1.72 -8.51 6.91
N THR A 72 -2.86 -7.82 6.74
CA THR A 72 -4.19 -7.87 7.38
C THR A 72 -5.09 -6.97 6.53
N ALA A 73 -6.21 -7.48 6.00
CA ALA A 73 -7.31 -6.63 5.54
C ALA A 73 -8.36 -6.58 6.65
N VAL A 74 -8.52 -5.40 7.25
CA VAL A 74 -9.59 -5.11 8.22
C VAL A 74 -10.93 -5.28 7.50
N ARG A 75 -11.72 -6.29 7.90
CA ARG A 75 -13.12 -6.44 7.48
C ARG A 75 -13.92 -5.24 8.02
N LYS A 76 -14.48 -4.43 7.13
CA LYS A 76 -15.59 -3.54 7.47
C LYS A 76 -16.89 -4.36 7.49
N GLN A 77 -17.61 -4.27 8.61
CA GLN A 77 -19.02 -4.66 8.74
C GLN A 77 -19.92 -3.64 8.04
#